data_AF-D5ERH6-F1
#
_entry.id   AF-D5ERH6-F1
#
_cell.length_a   1.000
_cell.length_b   1.000
_cell.length_c   1.000
_cell.angle_alpha   90.00
_cell.angle_beta   90.00
_cell.angle_gamma   90.00
#
_symmetry.space_group_name_H-M   'P 1'
#
loop_
_entity.id
_entity.type
_entity.pdbx_description
1 polymer ?
#
loop_
_entity_poly.entity_id
_entity_poly.type
_entity_poly.pdbx_seq_one_letter_code
_entity_poly.pdbx_strand_id
1 'polypeptide(L)'
;MNIIQRNFFRLLRCGAFQTTEVLEPMSVHKWNKLYQLATVHSVQSYVYQGLKSCQDQFALHLTDAQWKQWLTAKENDEDNDEDELLRPDKLTNPLLNRQLQNILDDEQSDINTRRMLIRIISIARRILNEGLPLKLLIELGLTLRANNSKADYEVLGSWLKKLHFEQMAQLEATLLMDLFGLEAKDIPFAESDADRKTIVVAKELAEYTNIRQDFYFSQGSDSIFVHTSNGGALINHIKRSARYMRFIPSEAFTNFFASFAHSLTHIEE
;
A
#
# COMPACT_ATOMS: atom_id res chain seq x y z
N MET A 1 1.74 -5.38 16.57
CA MET A 1 2.77 -5.82 15.59
C MET A 1 3.81 -6.73 16.25
N ASN A 2 4.21 -7.80 15.57
CA ASN A 2 5.32 -8.67 16.02
C ASN A 2 6.70 -8.04 15.68
N ILE A 3 7.78 -8.65 16.15
CA ILE A 3 9.15 -8.14 15.94
C ILE A 3 9.55 -8.05 14.46
N ILE A 4 9.10 -9.00 13.63
CA ILE A 4 9.41 -9.02 12.19
C ILE A 4 8.80 -7.79 11.53
N GLN A 5 7.54 -7.48 11.81
CA GLN A 5 6.85 -6.31 11.29
C GLN A 5 7.47 -5.01 11.78
N ARG A 6 7.76 -4.90 13.08
CA ARG A 6 8.36 -3.67 13.62
C ARG A 6 9.68 -3.36 12.91
N ASN A 7 10.55 -4.36 12.78
CA ASN A 7 11.80 -4.19 12.05
C ASN A 7 11.59 -3.98 10.55
N PHE A 8 10.60 -4.62 9.93
CA PHE A 8 10.25 -4.40 8.54
C PHE A 8 9.86 -2.94 8.27
N PHE A 9 8.92 -2.38 9.04
CA PHE A 9 8.53 -0.98 8.90
C PHE A 9 9.67 -0.01 9.26
N ARG A 10 10.50 -0.32 10.26
CA ARG A 10 11.72 0.46 10.55
C ARG A 10 12.67 0.47 9.35
N LEU A 11 12.91 -0.68 8.71
CA LEU A 11 13.77 -0.76 7.53
C LEU A 11 13.19 0.03 6.35
N LEU A 12 11.87 -0.03 6.13
CA LEU A 12 11.22 0.80 5.11
C LEU A 12 11.39 2.29 5.39
N ARG A 13 11.24 2.72 6.65
CA ARG A 13 11.45 4.11 7.07
C ARG A 13 12.89 4.56 6.92
N CYS A 14 13.87 3.72 7.26
CA CYS A 14 15.28 4.02 7.06
C CYS A 14 15.64 4.10 5.58
N GLY A 15 15.19 3.13 4.79
CA GLY A 15 15.54 3.02 3.39
C GLY A 15 14.89 4.10 2.53
N ALA A 16 13.56 4.22 2.58
CA ALA A 16 12.84 5.19 1.76
C ALA A 16 12.93 6.60 2.34
N PHE A 17 12.72 6.76 3.64
CA PHE A 17 12.56 8.07 4.26
C PHE A 17 13.81 8.56 5.01
N GLN A 18 14.93 7.84 4.96
CA GLN A 18 16.21 8.24 5.57
C GLN A 18 16.09 8.60 7.07
N THR A 19 15.15 7.95 7.76
CA THR A 19 14.96 8.12 9.20
C THR A 19 15.99 7.31 9.98
N THR A 20 16.27 7.71 11.22
CA THR A 20 17.13 6.97 12.14
C THR A 20 16.28 6.03 13.00
N GLU A 21 16.30 4.74 12.71
CA GLU A 21 15.59 3.72 13.48
C GLU A 21 16.58 2.74 14.13
N VAL A 22 16.19 2.13 15.24
CA VAL A 22 16.99 1.09 15.91
C VAL A 22 16.32 -0.26 15.71
N LEU A 23 17.05 -1.22 15.15
CA LEU A 23 16.56 -2.56 14.90
C LEU A 23 16.55 -3.40 16.19
N GLU A 24 15.54 -4.23 16.34
CA GLU A 24 15.52 -5.28 17.36
C GLU A 24 16.25 -6.53 16.84
N PRO A 25 17.00 -7.27 17.68
CA PRO A 25 17.73 -8.45 17.22
C PRO A 25 16.77 -9.54 16.73
N MET A 26 17.07 -10.12 15.56
CA MET A 26 16.29 -11.19 14.96
C MET A 26 17.16 -12.40 14.61
N SER A 27 16.56 -13.60 14.74
CA SER A 27 17.21 -14.83 14.30
C SER A 27 17.23 -14.93 12.77
N VAL A 28 18.13 -15.75 12.23
CA VAL A 28 18.23 -16.02 10.78
C VAL A 28 16.88 -16.40 10.17
N HIS A 29 16.09 -17.24 10.86
CA HIS A 29 14.75 -17.62 10.40
C HIS A 29 13.79 -16.42 10.30
N LYS A 30 13.84 -15.49 11.26
CA LYS A 30 13.01 -14.26 11.24
C LYS A 30 13.43 -13.32 10.12
N TRP A 31 14.72 -13.25 9.80
CA TRP A 31 15.23 -12.49 8.64
C TRP A 31 14.74 -13.07 7.31
N ASN A 32 14.70 -14.39 7.15
CA ASN A 32 14.13 -15.03 5.96
C ASN A 32 12.64 -14.72 5.82
N LYS A 33 11.90 -14.72 6.94
CA LYS A 33 10.49 -14.30 6.98
C LYS A 33 10.31 -12.84 6.59
N LEU A 34 11.22 -11.95 6.98
CA LEU A 34 11.20 -10.55 6.59
C LEU A 34 11.47 -10.39 5.09
N TYR A 35 12.43 -11.14 4.53
CA TYR A 35 12.70 -11.15 3.10
C TYR A 35 11.45 -11.53 2.30
N GLN A 36 10.78 -12.62 2.70
CA GLN A 36 9.55 -13.05 2.05
C GLN A 36 8.44 -11.99 2.16
N LEU A 37 8.30 -11.34 3.31
CA LEU A 37 7.36 -10.24 3.49
C LEU A 37 7.68 -9.07 2.53
N ALA A 38 8.95 -8.73 2.36
CA ALA A 38 9.36 -7.70 1.40
C ALA A 38 9.02 -8.09 -0.03
N THR A 39 9.22 -9.35 -0.41
CA THR A 39 8.85 -9.88 -1.74
C THR A 39 7.36 -9.82 -2.01
N VAL A 40 6.51 -10.20 -1.04
CA VAL A 40 5.04 -10.14 -1.19
C VAL A 40 4.56 -8.72 -1.44
N HIS A 41 5.25 -7.73 -0.87
CA HIS A 41 4.89 -6.33 -0.99
C HIS A 41 5.67 -5.57 -2.08
N SER A 42 6.58 -6.23 -2.80
CA SER A 42 7.46 -5.62 -3.81
C SER A 42 8.23 -4.40 -3.28
N VAL A 43 8.85 -4.52 -2.11
CA VAL A 43 9.59 -3.43 -1.43
C VAL A 43 11.03 -3.80 -1.10
N GLN A 44 11.60 -4.79 -1.80
CA GLN A 44 12.94 -5.29 -1.50
C GLN A 44 14.01 -4.20 -1.65
N SER A 45 13.90 -3.35 -2.68
CA SER A 45 14.79 -2.22 -2.91
C SER A 45 14.86 -1.27 -1.69
N TYR A 46 13.70 -0.84 -1.18
CA TYR A 46 13.61 0.01 0.01
C TYR A 46 14.14 -0.67 1.27
N VAL A 47 13.80 -1.95 1.49
CA VAL A 47 14.30 -2.68 2.66
C VAL A 47 15.82 -2.83 2.60
N TYR A 48 16.38 -3.13 1.42
CA TYR A 48 17.83 -3.24 1.24
C TYR A 48 18.56 -1.93 1.53
N GLN A 49 18.01 -0.79 1.08
CA GLN A 49 18.55 0.52 1.43
C GLN A 49 18.54 0.73 2.96
N GLY A 50 17.44 0.37 3.63
CA GLY A 50 17.35 0.42 5.09
C GLY A 50 18.36 -0.49 5.80
N LEU A 51 18.62 -1.69 5.26
CA LEU A 51 19.62 -2.61 5.78
C LEU A 51 21.03 -2.00 5.69
N LYS A 52 21.36 -1.31 4.59
CA LYS A 52 22.62 -0.58 4.46
C LYS A 52 22.72 0.56 5.48
N SER A 53 21.67 1.34 5.65
CA SER A 53 21.64 2.43 6.63
C SER A 53 21.82 1.95 8.06
N CYS A 54 21.39 0.72 8.36
CA CYS A 54 21.50 0.10 9.68
C CYS A 54 22.68 -0.87 9.80
N GLN A 55 23.60 -0.92 8.83
CA GLN A 55 24.62 -1.97 8.74
C GLN A 55 25.53 -2.06 9.97
N ASP A 56 25.83 -0.92 10.59
CA ASP A 56 26.72 -0.83 11.75
C ASP A 56 26.01 -1.12 13.09
N GLN A 57 24.69 -1.36 13.08
CA GLN A 57 23.95 -1.65 14.30
C GLN A 57 24.26 -3.05 14.81
N PHE A 58 24.57 -3.16 16.09
CA PHE A 58 24.81 -4.45 16.76
C PHE A 58 23.64 -5.44 16.58
N ALA A 59 22.41 -4.97 16.49
CA ALA A 59 21.24 -5.84 16.32
C ALA A 59 21.11 -6.46 14.92
N LEU A 60 21.85 -5.97 13.93
CA LEU A 60 21.79 -6.46 12.56
C LEU A 60 22.83 -7.55 12.32
N HIS A 61 22.37 -8.80 12.30
CA HIS A 61 23.19 -9.96 11.97
C HIS A 61 22.55 -10.75 10.83
N LEU A 62 23.03 -10.52 9.62
CA LEU A 62 22.68 -11.27 8.42
C LEU A 62 23.88 -12.11 7.99
N THR A 63 23.63 -13.30 7.46
CA THR A 63 24.69 -14.13 6.84
C THR A 63 25.09 -13.56 5.48
N ASP A 64 26.29 -13.90 5.00
CA ASP A 64 26.74 -13.51 3.65
C ASP A 64 25.77 -13.95 2.55
N ALA A 65 25.14 -15.12 2.72
CA ALA A 65 24.13 -15.62 1.81
C ALA A 65 22.89 -14.73 1.79
N GLN A 66 22.42 -14.27 2.95
CA GLN A 66 21.28 -13.35 3.04
C GLN A 66 21.61 -11.98 2.43
N TRP A 67 22.82 -11.46 2.67
CA TRP A 67 23.27 -10.21 2.05
C TRP A 67 23.26 -10.28 0.52
N LYS A 68 23.78 -11.38 -0.05
CA LYS A 68 23.75 -11.62 -1.50
C LYS A 68 22.32 -11.72 -2.02
N GLN A 69 21.45 -12.44 -1.31
CA GLN A 69 20.04 -12.57 -1.66
C GLN A 69 19.33 -11.21 -1.76
N TRP A 70 19.53 -10.34 -0.77
CA TRP A 70 18.97 -8.99 -0.80
C TRP A 70 19.51 -8.12 -1.93
N LEU A 71 20.82 -8.20 -2.22
CA LEU A 71 21.43 -7.47 -3.32
C LEU A 71 20.83 -7.86 -4.67
N THR A 72 20.74 -9.17 -4.96
CA THR A 72 20.14 -9.67 -6.21
C THR A 72 18.66 -9.28 -6.32
N ALA A 73 17.91 -9.33 -5.22
CA ALA A 73 16.50 -8.93 -5.23
C ALA A 73 16.32 -7.43 -5.53
N LYS A 74 17.25 -6.59 -5.06
CA LYS A 74 17.24 -5.15 -5.30
C LYS A 74 17.51 -4.81 -6.77
N GLU A 75 18.46 -5.52 -7.40
CA GLU A 75 18.76 -5.36 -8.83
C GLU A 75 17.56 -5.72 -9.72
N ASN A 76 16.84 -6.80 -9.39
CA ASN A 76 15.64 -7.22 -10.14
C ASN A 76 14.41 -6.30 -9.96
N ASP A 77 14.35 -5.52 -8.88
CA ASP A 77 13.23 -4.61 -8.59
C ASP A 77 13.36 -3.30 -9.39
N GLU A 78 14.59 -2.81 -9.62
CA GLU A 78 14.88 -1.59 -10.40
C GLU A 78 14.48 -1.70 -11.88
N ASP A 79 14.41 -2.91 -12.44
CA ASP A 79 14.01 -3.16 -13.84
C ASP A 79 12.47 -3.17 -14.06
N ASN A 80 11.66 -3.26 -13.00
CA ASN A 80 10.19 -3.38 -13.09
C ASN A 80 9.42 -2.08 -12.81
N ASP A 81 10.09 -0.99 -12.43
CA ASP A 81 9.46 0.23 -11.90
C ASP A 81 8.79 1.13 -12.96
N GLU A 82 9.07 0.96 -14.25
CA GLU A 82 8.58 1.88 -15.30
C GLU A 82 7.14 1.61 -15.77
N ASP A 83 6.62 0.38 -15.65
CA ASP A 83 5.38 -0.02 -16.35
C ASP A 83 4.09 0.08 -15.50
N GLU A 84 4.17 0.18 -14.18
CA GLU A 84 3.00 0.03 -13.29
C GLU A 84 2.24 1.35 -13.03
N LEU A 85 2.85 2.50 -13.34
CA LEU A 85 2.30 3.84 -13.06
C LEU A 85 1.35 4.40 -14.13
N LEU A 86 1.20 3.72 -15.27
CA LEU A 86 0.53 4.26 -16.46
C LEU A 86 -0.88 3.73 -16.73
N ARG A 87 -1.49 2.96 -15.82
CA ARG A 87 -2.86 2.45 -16.04
C ARG A 87 -3.86 2.88 -14.98
N PRO A 88 -4.30 4.15 -14.95
CA PRO A 88 -5.62 4.46 -14.44
C PRO A 88 -6.65 4.00 -15.48
N ASP A 89 -6.73 2.69 -15.72
CA ASP A 89 -7.70 2.14 -16.67
C ASP A 89 -9.06 2.13 -15.98
N LYS A 90 -9.67 3.32 -16.01
CA LYS A 90 -11.08 3.66 -15.80
C LYS A 90 -11.62 3.42 -14.39
N LEU A 91 -12.33 4.42 -13.88
CA LEU A 91 -13.23 4.22 -12.73
C LEU A 91 -14.40 3.34 -13.18
N THR A 92 -14.89 2.46 -12.32
CA THR A 92 -16.00 1.55 -12.68
C THR A 92 -17.32 2.30 -12.84
N ASN A 93 -17.49 3.45 -12.16
CA ASN A 93 -18.65 4.32 -12.31
C ASN A 93 -18.53 5.18 -13.58
N PRO A 94 -19.46 5.09 -14.55
CA PRO A 94 -19.37 5.85 -15.81
C PRO A 94 -19.40 7.37 -15.64
N LEU A 95 -20.13 7.90 -14.66
CA LEU A 95 -20.22 9.34 -14.39
C LEU A 95 -18.91 9.87 -13.82
N LEU A 96 -18.40 9.24 -12.76
CA LEU A 96 -17.13 9.63 -12.13
C LEU A 96 -15.97 9.35 -13.07
N ASN A 97 -16.01 8.27 -13.85
CA ASN A 97 -15.02 8.01 -14.88
C ASN A 97 -15.03 9.12 -15.92
N ARG A 98 -16.21 9.57 -16.38
CA ARG A 98 -16.29 10.72 -17.28
C ARG A 98 -15.73 11.99 -16.64
N GLN A 99 -16.00 12.23 -15.36
CA GLN A 99 -15.43 13.36 -14.64
C GLN A 99 -13.91 13.26 -14.51
N LEU A 100 -13.38 12.07 -14.23
CA LEU A 100 -11.93 11.79 -14.18
C LEU A 100 -11.32 12.00 -15.56
N GLN A 101 -11.88 11.41 -16.62
CA GLN A 101 -11.38 11.61 -17.99
C GLN A 101 -11.41 13.10 -18.36
N ASN A 102 -12.47 13.84 -18.03
CA ASN A 102 -12.51 15.29 -18.25
C ASN A 102 -11.39 16.05 -17.51
N ILE A 103 -10.95 15.58 -16.33
CA ILE A 103 -9.81 16.16 -15.60
C ILE A 103 -8.49 15.75 -16.28
N LEU A 104 -8.37 14.49 -16.69
CA LEU A 104 -7.15 13.96 -17.31
C LEU A 104 -6.92 14.51 -18.72
N ASP A 105 -7.98 14.77 -19.47
CA ASP A 105 -7.97 15.30 -20.84
C ASP A 105 -7.81 16.83 -20.87
N ASP A 106 -7.89 17.52 -19.72
CA ASP A 106 -7.66 18.96 -19.63
C ASP A 106 -6.16 19.27 -19.80
N GLU A 107 -5.78 19.71 -21.00
CA GLU A 107 -4.42 20.09 -21.35
C GLU A 107 -3.88 21.28 -20.53
N GLN A 108 -4.76 22.13 -19.99
CA GLN A 108 -4.37 23.28 -19.17
C GLN A 108 -4.06 22.90 -17.72
N SER A 109 -4.48 21.71 -17.29
CA SER A 109 -4.30 21.25 -15.91
C SER A 109 -2.86 20.78 -15.65
N ASP A 110 -2.34 21.10 -14.46
CA ASP A 110 -0.98 20.74 -14.09
C ASP A 110 -0.77 19.22 -14.11
N ILE A 111 0.30 18.80 -14.79
CA ILE A 111 0.65 17.39 -15.01
C ILE A 111 0.98 16.71 -13.68
N ASN A 112 1.66 17.39 -12.75
CA ASN A 112 2.06 16.79 -11.47
C ASN A 112 0.83 16.56 -10.57
N THR A 113 -0.12 17.49 -10.60
CA THR A 113 -1.40 17.41 -9.88
C THR A 113 -2.24 16.24 -10.41
N ARG A 114 -2.31 16.06 -11.74
CA ARG A 114 -2.97 14.89 -12.35
C ARG A 114 -2.29 13.58 -11.96
N ARG A 115 -0.96 13.53 -11.98
CA ARG A 115 -0.19 12.36 -11.54
C ARG A 115 -0.45 12.03 -10.07
N MET A 116 -0.54 13.04 -9.20
CA MET A 116 -0.86 12.84 -7.79
C MET A 116 -2.27 12.25 -7.62
N LEU A 117 -3.26 12.80 -8.34
CA LEU A 117 -4.63 12.27 -8.34
C LEU A 117 -4.67 10.80 -8.78
N ILE A 118 -4.00 10.46 -9.88
CA ILE A 118 -3.93 9.09 -10.39
C ILE A 118 -3.30 8.14 -9.35
N ARG A 119 -2.23 8.57 -8.67
CA ARG A 119 -1.55 7.76 -7.65
C ARG A 119 -2.49 7.45 -6.48
N ILE A 120 -3.17 8.46 -5.93
CA ILE A 120 -4.15 8.30 -4.84
C ILE A 120 -5.27 7.34 -5.27
N ILE A 121 -5.89 7.56 -6.43
CA ILE A 121 -6.94 6.67 -6.94
C ILE A 121 -6.44 5.22 -7.11
N SER A 122 -5.21 5.03 -7.58
CA SER A 122 -4.63 3.70 -7.77
C SER A 122 -4.39 2.97 -6.46
N ILE A 123 -3.89 3.68 -5.43
CA ILE A 123 -3.71 3.14 -4.09
C ILE A 123 -5.06 2.76 -3.50
N ALA A 124 -6.05 3.65 -3.56
CA ALA A 124 -7.40 3.40 -3.11
C ALA A 124 -8.00 2.12 -3.74
N ARG A 125 -7.87 1.97 -5.06
CA ARG A 125 -8.36 0.76 -5.77
C ARG A 125 -7.67 -0.51 -5.29
N ARG A 126 -6.35 -0.49 -5.07
CA ARG A 126 -5.62 -1.65 -4.57
C ARG A 126 -5.97 -2.00 -3.14
N ILE A 127 -6.16 -1.00 -2.26
CA ILE A 127 -6.67 -1.23 -0.90
C ILE A 127 -8.00 -1.99 -0.94
N LEU A 128 -8.89 -1.62 -1.86
CA LEU A 128 -10.22 -2.22 -1.99
C LEU A 128 -10.19 -3.63 -2.59
N ASN A 129 -9.28 -3.91 -3.54
CA ASN A 129 -9.25 -5.18 -4.27
C ASN A 129 -8.29 -6.21 -3.68
N GLU A 130 -7.13 -5.76 -3.20
CA GLU A 130 -5.96 -6.62 -2.92
C GLU A 130 -5.40 -6.44 -1.51
N GLY A 131 -5.80 -5.38 -0.79
CA GLY A 131 -5.25 -5.01 0.51
C GLY A 131 -4.15 -3.96 0.41
N LEU A 132 -3.31 -3.83 1.45
CA LEU A 132 -2.39 -2.69 1.61
C LEU A 132 -1.23 -2.69 0.58
N PRO A 133 -1.18 -1.73 -0.37
CA PRO A 133 -0.14 -1.66 -1.39
C PRO A 133 1.08 -0.86 -0.90
N LEU A 134 1.94 -1.49 -0.11
CA LEU A 134 3.07 -0.81 0.56
C LEU A 134 4.01 -0.09 -0.42
N LYS A 135 4.35 -0.69 -1.57
CA LYS A 135 5.20 -0.05 -2.59
C LYS A 135 4.64 1.30 -3.04
N LEU A 136 3.37 1.32 -3.46
CA LEU A 136 2.72 2.54 -3.92
C LEU A 136 2.57 3.60 -2.82
N LEU A 137 2.31 3.19 -1.57
CA LEU A 137 2.27 4.12 -0.44
C LEU A 137 3.65 4.73 -0.18
N ILE A 138 4.73 3.94 -0.24
CA ILE A 138 6.09 4.46 -0.10
C ILE A 138 6.38 5.47 -1.20
N GLU A 139 6.09 5.14 -2.46
CA GLU A 139 6.29 6.05 -3.59
C GLU A 139 5.46 7.34 -3.47
N LEU A 140 4.21 7.25 -3.00
CA LEU A 140 3.40 8.41 -2.70
C LEU A 140 4.07 9.28 -1.64
N GLY A 141 4.53 8.70 -0.54
CA GLY A 141 5.25 9.41 0.51
C GLY A 141 6.55 10.05 0.03
N LEU A 142 7.31 9.35 -0.82
CA LEU A 142 8.54 9.88 -1.44
C LEU A 142 8.22 11.07 -2.35
N THR A 143 7.15 10.97 -3.15
CA THR A 143 6.68 12.04 -4.02
C THR A 143 6.26 13.26 -3.19
N LEU A 144 5.53 13.06 -2.10
CA LEU A 144 5.13 14.13 -1.18
C LEU A 144 6.34 14.83 -0.55
N ARG A 145 7.36 14.09 -0.12
CA ARG A 145 8.59 14.68 0.44
C ARG A 145 9.48 15.37 -0.60
N ALA A 146 9.51 14.87 -1.83
CA ALA A 146 10.25 15.51 -2.91
C ALA A 146 9.63 16.84 -3.37
N ASN A 147 8.38 17.13 -2.97
CA ASN A 147 7.57 18.24 -3.47
C ASN A 147 7.81 19.58 -2.76
N ASN A 148 8.99 20.14 -2.92
CA ASN A 148 9.24 21.56 -2.75
C ASN A 148 8.66 22.40 -3.93
N SER A 149 7.33 22.34 -4.19
CA SER A 149 6.52 23.31 -4.99
C SER A 149 5.98 22.93 -6.40
N LYS A 150 5.70 21.67 -6.76
CA LYS A 150 5.28 21.34 -8.15
C LYS A 150 3.81 20.95 -8.40
N ALA A 151 3.05 20.52 -7.41
CA ALA A 151 1.63 20.18 -7.57
C ALA A 151 0.75 21.25 -6.91
N ASP A 152 -0.38 21.56 -7.54
CA ASP A 152 -1.40 22.44 -6.99
C ASP A 152 -2.33 21.64 -6.08
N TYR A 153 -2.07 21.70 -4.78
CA TYR A 153 -2.82 20.93 -3.79
C TYR A 153 -4.23 21.47 -3.52
N GLU A 154 -4.49 22.75 -3.82
CA GLU A 154 -5.85 23.30 -3.75
C GLU A 154 -6.71 22.69 -4.86
N VAL A 155 -6.16 22.64 -6.08
CA VAL A 155 -6.81 21.98 -7.22
C VAL A 155 -6.97 20.48 -6.97
N LEU A 156 -5.94 19.81 -6.44
CA LEU A 156 -6.02 18.39 -6.08
C LEU A 156 -7.16 18.13 -5.09
N GLY A 157 -7.26 18.93 -4.02
CA GLY A 157 -8.33 18.83 -3.03
C GLY A 157 -9.71 18.99 -3.68
N SER A 158 -9.85 19.95 -4.60
CA SER A 158 -11.10 20.15 -5.35
C SER A 158 -11.48 18.94 -6.21
N TRP A 159 -10.49 18.27 -6.83
CA TRP A 159 -10.71 17.07 -7.64
C TRP A 159 -11.07 15.87 -6.79
N LEU A 160 -10.37 15.66 -5.67
CA LEU A 160 -10.69 14.60 -4.72
C LEU A 160 -12.12 14.76 -4.19
N LYS A 161 -12.53 15.99 -3.87
CA LYS A 161 -13.91 16.30 -3.47
C LYS A 161 -14.92 16.02 -4.58
N LYS A 162 -14.64 16.49 -5.81
CA LYS A 162 -15.49 16.30 -6.98
C LYS A 162 -15.69 14.81 -7.30
N LEU A 163 -14.64 14.00 -7.13
CA LEU A 163 -14.65 12.56 -7.37
C LEU A 163 -15.07 11.75 -6.11
N HIS A 164 -15.34 12.41 -4.99
CA HIS A 164 -15.69 11.81 -3.70
C HIS A 164 -14.59 10.92 -3.05
N PHE A 165 -13.31 11.14 -3.37
CA PHE A 165 -12.15 10.40 -2.83
C PHE A 165 -11.57 10.95 -1.53
N GLU A 166 -12.14 12.01 -0.95
CA GLU A 166 -11.60 12.67 0.28
C GLU A 166 -11.32 11.68 1.41
N GLN A 167 -12.24 10.74 1.67
CA GLN A 167 -12.07 9.76 2.75
C GLN A 167 -10.99 8.72 2.47
N MET A 168 -10.80 8.32 1.21
CA MET A 168 -9.69 7.43 0.82
C MET A 168 -8.36 8.16 0.91
N ALA A 169 -8.30 9.40 0.44
CA ALA A 169 -7.11 10.25 0.59
C ALA A 169 -6.75 10.43 2.08
N GLN A 170 -7.75 10.62 2.96
CA GLN A 170 -7.53 10.70 4.40
C GLN A 170 -7.04 9.38 5.00
N LEU A 171 -7.56 8.24 4.52
CA LEU A 171 -7.07 6.92 4.94
C LEU A 171 -5.62 6.70 4.52
N GLU A 172 -5.26 7.05 3.28
CA GLU A 172 -3.89 7.00 2.77
C GLU A 172 -2.96 7.91 3.57
N ALA A 173 -3.39 9.13 3.89
CA ALA A 173 -2.67 10.04 4.78
C ALA A 173 -2.41 9.41 6.15
N THR A 174 -3.46 8.83 6.77
CA THR A 174 -3.36 8.16 8.08
C THR A 174 -2.37 6.99 8.02
N LEU A 175 -2.41 6.19 6.95
CA LEU A 175 -1.46 5.09 6.73
C LEU A 175 -0.03 5.60 6.56
N LEU A 176 0.18 6.68 5.82
CA LEU A 176 1.50 7.31 5.65
C LEU A 176 2.08 7.80 6.99
N MET A 177 1.25 8.43 7.80
CA MET A 177 1.63 8.91 9.13
C MET A 177 1.96 7.72 10.07
N ASP A 178 1.05 6.77 10.22
CA ASP A 178 1.19 5.66 11.17
C ASP A 178 2.33 4.69 10.77
N LEU A 179 2.44 4.37 9.48
CA LEU A 179 3.39 3.37 9.00
C LEU A 179 4.77 3.94 8.72
N PHE A 180 4.86 5.17 8.21
CA PHE A 180 6.12 5.73 7.74
C PHE A 180 6.56 6.99 8.50
N GLY A 181 5.74 7.49 9.43
CA GLY A 181 6.11 8.60 10.30
C GLY A 181 6.11 9.96 9.60
N LEU A 182 5.37 10.11 8.50
CA LEU A 182 5.17 11.41 7.87
C LEU A 182 4.37 12.31 8.81
N GLU A 183 4.66 13.62 8.79
CA GLU A 183 3.86 14.59 9.54
C GLU A 183 2.65 15.05 8.71
N ALA A 184 1.54 15.40 9.38
CA ALA A 184 0.34 15.87 8.70
C ALA A 184 0.61 17.11 7.83
N LYS A 185 1.54 17.99 8.24
CA LYS A 185 1.95 19.18 7.48
C LYS A 185 2.59 18.85 6.13
N ASP A 186 3.14 17.64 5.98
CA ASP A 186 3.81 17.18 4.76
C ASP A 186 2.82 16.48 3.82
N ILE A 187 1.55 16.32 4.22
CA ILE A 187 0.50 15.64 3.46
C ILE A 187 -0.65 16.64 3.20
N PRO A 188 -0.68 17.30 2.03
CA PRO A 188 -1.59 18.44 1.80
C PRO A 188 -3.09 18.11 1.78
N PHE A 189 -3.43 16.84 1.64
CA PHE A 189 -4.81 16.34 1.71
C PHE A 189 -5.15 15.68 3.05
N ALA A 190 -4.23 15.73 4.03
CA ALA A 190 -4.51 15.26 5.38
C ALA A 190 -5.31 16.31 6.15
N GLU A 191 -6.49 15.91 6.64
CA GLU A 191 -7.21 16.63 7.66
C GLU A 191 -6.46 16.52 9.00
N SER A 192 -6.43 17.61 9.76
CA SER A 192 -5.73 17.73 11.05
C SER A 192 -6.18 16.68 12.06
N ASP A 193 -7.46 16.29 12.03
CA ASP A 193 -8.07 15.33 12.94
C ASP A 193 -8.74 14.20 12.15
N ALA A 194 -7.99 13.12 11.91
CA ALA A 194 -8.57 11.93 11.30
C ALA A 194 -9.69 11.35 12.18
N ASP A 195 -10.85 11.06 11.57
CA ASP A 195 -11.94 10.30 12.17
C ASP A 195 -11.40 9.03 12.87
N ARG A 196 -11.86 8.78 14.11
CA ARG A 196 -11.52 7.57 14.90
C ARG A 196 -11.66 6.27 14.10
N LYS A 197 -12.64 6.17 13.21
CA LYS A 197 -12.87 5.04 12.32
C LYS A 197 -11.78 4.90 11.28
N THR A 198 -11.30 6.00 10.69
CA THR A 198 -10.15 6.00 9.77
C THR A 198 -8.92 5.43 10.44
N ILE A 199 -8.65 5.86 11.68
CA ILE A 199 -7.53 5.36 12.47
C ILE A 199 -7.68 3.85 12.76
N VAL A 200 -8.88 3.40 13.11
CA VAL A 200 -9.15 1.96 13.35
C VAL A 200 -8.91 1.15 12.07
N VAL A 201 -9.41 1.63 10.93
CA VAL A 201 -9.23 0.96 9.63
C VAL A 201 -7.75 0.91 9.22
N ALA A 202 -7.01 2.00 9.39
CA ALA A 202 -5.58 2.04 9.10
C ALA A 202 -4.80 1.03 9.96
N LYS A 203 -5.11 0.95 11.25
CA LYS A 203 -4.51 -0.03 12.18
C LYS A 203 -4.85 -1.47 11.80
N GLU A 204 -6.11 -1.76 11.48
CA GLU A 204 -6.52 -3.09 11.03
C GLU A 204 -5.76 -3.48 9.75
N LEU A 205 -5.70 -2.60 8.74
CA LEU A 205 -4.94 -2.83 7.50
C LEU A 205 -3.46 -3.14 7.77
N ALA A 206 -2.84 -2.36 8.67
CA ALA A 206 -1.46 -2.55 9.09
C ALA A 206 -1.24 -3.90 9.79
N GLU A 207 -2.14 -4.30 10.70
CA GLU A 207 -2.05 -5.56 11.45
C GLU A 207 -2.23 -6.78 10.53
N TYR A 208 -3.11 -6.68 9.54
CA TYR A 208 -3.42 -7.78 8.62
C TYR A 208 -2.31 -8.11 7.61
N THR A 209 -1.31 -7.24 7.44
CA THR A 209 -0.08 -7.59 6.73
C THR A 209 0.60 -8.84 7.33
N ASN A 210 0.33 -9.19 8.60
CA ASN A 210 0.77 -10.46 9.21
C ASN A 210 0.06 -11.72 8.69
N ILE A 211 -1.26 -11.68 8.48
CA ILE A 211 -2.05 -12.91 8.34
C ILE A 211 -1.90 -13.55 6.96
N ARG A 212 -1.61 -12.74 5.92
CA ARG A 212 -1.18 -13.29 4.63
C ARG A 212 0.09 -14.13 4.78
N GLN A 213 1.00 -13.75 5.67
CA GLN A 213 2.22 -14.49 5.95
C GLN A 213 1.89 -15.95 6.34
N ASP A 214 1.09 -16.15 7.39
CA ASP A 214 0.75 -17.51 7.86
C ASP A 214 -0.01 -18.35 6.82
N PHE A 215 -0.81 -17.70 5.95
CA PHE A 215 -1.53 -18.37 4.85
C PHE A 215 -0.62 -18.87 3.73
N TYR A 216 0.42 -18.12 3.35
CA TYR A 216 1.40 -18.56 2.34
C TYR A 216 2.38 -19.60 2.91
N PHE A 217 2.61 -19.63 4.24
CA PHE A 217 3.56 -20.57 4.87
C PHE A 217 2.96 -21.89 5.34
N SER A 218 1.63 -22.02 5.44
CA SER A 218 1.00 -23.32 5.69
C SER A 218 0.95 -24.24 4.46
N GLN A 219 1.35 -23.75 3.28
CA GLN A 219 1.50 -24.58 2.07
C GLN A 219 2.96 -25.04 1.95
N GLY A 220 3.20 -26.33 2.22
CA GLY A 220 4.49 -26.97 2.04
C GLY A 220 4.95 -26.96 0.57
N SER A 221 6.23 -27.28 0.39
CA SER A 221 7.08 -27.05 -0.78
C SER A 221 6.75 -27.81 -2.08
N ASP A 222 5.48 -27.99 -2.45
CA ASP A 222 5.09 -28.51 -3.77
C ASP A 222 3.60 -28.26 -4.07
N SER A 223 3.26 -27.06 -4.55
CA SER A 223 2.10 -26.80 -5.43
C SER A 223 1.99 -25.31 -5.76
N ILE A 224 2.20 -24.94 -7.02
CA ILE A 224 2.07 -23.57 -7.57
C ILE A 224 0.58 -23.22 -7.88
N PHE A 225 -0.39 -24.03 -7.43
CA PHE A 225 -1.82 -23.73 -7.59
C PHE A 225 -2.57 -23.92 -6.28
N VAL A 226 -3.11 -22.83 -5.74
CA VAL A 226 -4.06 -22.86 -4.62
C VAL A 226 -5.45 -23.12 -5.19
N HIS A 227 -6.00 -24.32 -4.99
CA HIS A 227 -7.44 -24.50 -5.06
C HIS A 227 -8.08 -23.76 -3.87
N THR A 228 -8.88 -22.74 -4.15
CA THR A 228 -9.63 -21.96 -3.15
C THR A 228 -10.79 -22.77 -2.61
N SER A 229 -10.57 -23.59 -1.57
CA SER A 229 -11.62 -24.39 -0.91
C SER A 229 -12.08 -23.81 0.44
N ASN A 230 -11.68 -22.57 0.80
CA ASN A 230 -11.95 -22.01 2.12
C ASN A 230 -12.96 -20.84 2.08
N GLY A 231 -14.26 -21.16 2.11
CA GLY A 231 -15.35 -20.18 2.16
C GLY A 231 -15.24 -19.17 3.31
N GLY A 232 -14.60 -19.53 4.42
CA GLY A 232 -14.34 -18.61 5.54
C GLY A 232 -13.36 -17.47 5.22
N ALA A 233 -12.36 -17.70 4.36
CA ALA A 233 -11.40 -16.66 3.95
C ALA A 233 -12.05 -15.65 3.00
N LEU A 234 -12.90 -16.14 2.09
CA LEU A 234 -13.73 -15.35 1.19
C LEU A 234 -14.71 -14.47 1.99
N ILE A 235 -15.45 -15.06 2.94
CA ILE A 235 -16.41 -14.36 3.81
C ILE A 235 -15.73 -13.30 4.69
N ASN A 236 -14.51 -13.57 5.18
CA ASN A 236 -13.75 -12.58 5.96
C ASN A 236 -13.22 -11.43 5.09
N HIS A 237 -12.85 -11.70 3.83
CA HIS A 237 -12.51 -10.67 2.85
C HIS A 237 -13.75 -9.79 2.55
N ILE A 238 -14.87 -10.42 2.19
CA ILE A 238 -16.21 -9.83 1.97
C ILE A 238 -16.66 -8.93 3.14
N LYS A 239 -16.62 -9.44 4.39
CA LYS A 239 -16.98 -8.67 5.59
C LYS A 239 -16.06 -7.48 5.86
N ARG A 240 -14.78 -7.55 5.45
CA ARG A 240 -13.82 -6.43 5.57
C ARG A 240 -14.03 -5.38 4.51
N SER A 241 -14.20 -5.80 3.28
CA SER A 241 -14.53 -4.91 2.18
C SER A 241 -15.83 -4.13 2.47
N ALA A 242 -16.79 -4.77 3.13
CA ALA A 242 -18.01 -4.12 3.62
C ALA A 242 -17.77 -3.02 4.67
N ARG A 243 -16.66 -3.04 5.43
CA ARG A 243 -16.28 -1.97 6.37
C ARG A 243 -15.59 -0.81 5.66
N TYR A 244 -14.87 -1.08 4.57
CA TYR A 244 -14.28 -0.04 3.73
C TYR A 244 -15.34 0.74 2.93
N MET A 245 -16.57 0.20 2.81
CA MET A 245 -17.73 0.82 2.13
C MET A 245 -18.05 2.26 2.56
N ARG A 246 -17.65 2.67 3.76
CA ARG A 246 -17.84 4.06 4.20
C ARG A 246 -16.84 5.02 3.56
N PHE A 247 -15.59 4.58 3.39
CA PHE A 247 -14.50 5.35 2.78
C PHE A 247 -14.59 5.36 1.25
N ILE A 248 -15.36 4.42 0.72
CA ILE A 248 -15.67 4.26 -0.70
C ILE A 248 -16.50 5.47 -1.18
N PRO A 249 -16.01 6.27 -2.15
CA PRO A 249 -16.91 7.07 -2.98
C PRO A 249 -17.99 6.16 -3.55
N SER A 250 -19.19 6.67 -3.90
CA SER A 250 -20.30 5.90 -4.53
C SER A 250 -19.91 5.03 -5.76
N GLU A 251 -18.66 5.11 -6.18
CA GLU A 251 -17.89 4.32 -7.12
C GLU A 251 -17.64 2.83 -6.78
N ALA A 252 -17.24 2.44 -5.56
CA ALA A 252 -16.89 1.03 -5.34
C ALA A 252 -18.14 0.14 -5.12
N PHE A 253 -19.30 0.55 -5.61
CA PHE A 253 -20.51 -0.24 -5.57
C PHE A 253 -20.60 -1.25 -6.73
N THR A 254 -20.01 -1.03 -7.90
CA THR A 254 -20.28 -1.91 -9.05
C THR A 254 -19.35 -3.11 -9.17
N ASN A 255 -18.02 -2.94 -9.11
CA ASN A 255 -17.09 -4.08 -9.21
C ASN A 255 -16.97 -4.86 -7.89
N PHE A 256 -17.00 -4.16 -6.77
CA PHE A 256 -17.08 -4.80 -5.47
C PHE A 256 -18.36 -5.63 -5.34
N PHE A 257 -19.55 -5.12 -5.69
CA PHE A 257 -20.77 -5.94 -5.63
C PHE A 257 -20.82 -7.02 -6.70
N ALA A 258 -20.29 -6.80 -7.91
CA ALA A 258 -20.24 -7.87 -8.92
C ALA A 258 -19.34 -9.03 -8.47
N SER A 259 -18.14 -8.73 -7.96
CA SER A 259 -17.25 -9.75 -7.37
C SER A 259 -17.81 -10.33 -6.06
N PHE A 260 -18.44 -9.53 -5.22
CA PHE A 260 -19.09 -9.95 -3.96
C PHE A 260 -20.33 -10.82 -4.21
N ALA A 261 -21.19 -10.47 -5.16
CA ALA A 261 -22.36 -11.25 -5.57
C ALA A 261 -21.93 -12.56 -6.25
N HIS A 262 -20.94 -12.51 -7.14
CA HIS A 262 -20.36 -13.72 -7.76
C HIS A 262 -19.62 -14.59 -6.72
N SER A 263 -19.10 -14.00 -5.64
CA SER A 263 -18.50 -14.73 -4.53
C SER A 263 -19.54 -15.37 -3.59
N LEU A 264 -20.75 -14.79 -3.49
CA LEU A 264 -21.89 -15.33 -2.75
C LEU A 264 -22.51 -16.54 -3.47
N THR A 265 -22.61 -16.50 -4.80
CA THR A 265 -23.13 -17.63 -5.60
C THR A 265 -22.26 -18.90 -5.50
N HIS A 266 -20.96 -18.75 -5.20
CA HIS A 266 -20.05 -19.88 -4.95
C HIS A 266 -20.08 -20.42 -3.51
N ILE A 267 -20.84 -19.79 -2.60
CA ILE A 267 -21.03 -20.25 -1.22
C ILE A 267 -22.33 -21.07 -1.08
N GLU A 268 -23.27 -20.91 -2.04
CA GLU A 268 -24.56 -21.61 -2.05
C GLU A 268 -24.55 -22.93 -2.87
N GLU A 269 -23.47 -23.24 -3.59
CA GLU A 269 -23.17 -24.57 -4.18
C GLU A 269 -22.17 -25.35 -3.30
#